data_AF-A0A355SV54-F1
#
_entry.id   AF-A0A355SV54-F1
#
_cell.length_a   1.000
_cell.length_b   1.000
_cell.length_c   1.000
_cell.angle_alpha   90.00
_cell.angle_beta   90.00
_cell.angle_gamma   90.00
#
_symmetry.space_group_name_H-M   'P 1'
#
loop_
_entity.id
_entity.type
_entity.pdbx_description
1 polymer ?
#
loop_
_entity_poly.entity_id
_entity_poly.type
_entity_poly.pdbx_seq_one_letter_code
_entity_poly.pdbx_strand_id
1 'polypeptide(L)'
;MPRYVLSGTPQAPLEDMLASANATDLFDVIIGSPPGKPESMERILTETDTPAHRTVFIGDANADHEAALHVGAHFVYFPSEAARPKAPVVTEVSDLRQLLV
;
A
#
# COMPACT_ATOMS: atom_id res chain seq x y z
N MET A 1 0.66 -5.74 -13.86
CA MET A 1 0.81 -6.25 -12.48
C MET A 1 -0.45 -5.88 -11.72
N PRO A 2 -0.99 -6.76 -10.87
CA PRO A 2 -2.12 -6.43 -10.00
C PRO A 2 -1.78 -5.22 -9.11
N ARG A 3 -2.72 -4.29 -8.95
CA ARG A 3 -2.58 -3.04 -8.20
C ARG A 3 -3.67 -2.96 -7.15
N TYR A 4 -3.26 -2.74 -5.92
CA TYR A 4 -4.14 -2.70 -4.76
C TYR A 4 -4.04 -1.33 -4.09
N VAL A 5 -5.16 -0.88 -3.51
CA VAL A 5 -5.17 0.23 -2.53
C VAL A 5 -5.56 -0.33 -1.18
N LEU A 6 -4.72 -0.12 -0.17
CA LEU A 6 -5.02 -0.41 1.23
C LEU A 6 -5.01 0.91 2.00
N SER A 7 -6.15 1.30 2.57
CA SER A 7 -6.27 2.56 3.30
C SER A 7 -6.78 2.37 4.72
N GLY A 8 -6.35 3.25 5.61
CA GLY A 8 -6.96 3.40 6.94
C GLY A 8 -8.32 4.09 6.89
N THR A 9 -8.69 4.69 5.75
CA THR A 9 -10.01 5.31 5.51
C THR A 9 -11.09 4.23 5.33
N PRO A 10 -12.31 4.42 5.86
CA PRO A 10 -13.40 3.47 5.62
C PRO A 10 -13.74 3.30 4.13
N GLN A 11 -14.30 2.14 3.77
CA GLN A 11 -14.52 1.72 2.37
C GLN A 11 -15.24 2.79 1.53
N ALA A 12 -16.45 3.20 1.92
CA ALA A 12 -17.26 4.12 1.11
C ALA A 12 -16.59 5.50 0.91
N PRO A 13 -16.07 6.19 1.96
CA PRO A 13 -15.32 7.43 1.78
C PRO A 13 -14.05 7.28 0.91
N LEU A 14 -13.37 6.12 0.96
CA LEU A 14 -12.21 5.84 0.12
C LEU A 14 -12.61 5.71 -1.36
N GLU A 15 -13.68 4.99 -1.64
CA GLU A 15 -14.23 4.83 -2.99
C GLU A 15 -14.71 6.16 -3.57
N ASP A 16 -15.43 6.97 -2.77
CA ASP A 16 -15.88 8.32 -3.16
C ASP A 16 -14.69 9.22 -3.52
N MET A 17 -13.62 9.19 -2.71
CA MET A 17 -12.40 9.96 -2.96
C MET A 17 -11.74 9.52 -4.28
N LEU A 18 -11.57 8.21 -4.52
CA LEU A 18 -10.97 7.69 -5.75
C LEU A 18 -11.83 7.99 -6.98
N ALA A 19 -13.15 7.91 -6.86
CA ALA A 19 -14.07 8.28 -7.94
C ALA A 19 -13.96 9.76 -8.28
N SER A 20 -13.89 10.64 -7.27
CA SER A 20 -13.72 12.09 -7.48
C SER A 20 -12.40 12.45 -8.19
N ALA A 21 -11.38 11.61 -8.03
CA ALA A 21 -10.07 11.75 -8.66
C ALA A 21 -9.97 11.04 -10.02
N ASN A 22 -11.04 10.40 -10.52
CA ASN A 22 -11.03 9.52 -11.69
C ASN A 22 -9.97 8.40 -11.59
N ALA A 23 -9.75 7.88 -10.39
CA ALA A 23 -8.69 6.92 -10.09
C ALA A 23 -9.20 5.50 -9.83
N THR A 24 -10.52 5.26 -9.78
CA THR A 24 -11.10 3.95 -9.47
C THR A 24 -10.58 2.84 -10.38
N ASP A 25 -10.52 3.09 -11.69
CA ASP A 25 -10.09 2.09 -12.69
C ASP A 25 -8.55 1.92 -12.76
N LEU A 26 -7.79 2.65 -11.95
CA LEU A 26 -6.34 2.50 -11.85
C LEU A 26 -5.93 1.36 -10.91
N PHE A 27 -6.86 0.74 -10.19
CA PHE A 27 -6.58 -0.31 -9.22
C PHE A 27 -7.53 -1.49 -9.43
N ASP A 28 -7.00 -2.70 -9.25
CA ASP A 28 -7.77 -3.94 -9.42
C ASP A 28 -8.63 -4.22 -8.18
N VAL A 29 -8.16 -3.80 -7.00
CA VAL A 29 -8.89 -3.97 -5.72
C VAL A 29 -8.62 -2.78 -4.79
N ILE A 30 -9.67 -2.29 -4.15
CA ILE A 30 -9.64 -1.18 -3.19
C ILE A 30 -10.18 -1.67 -1.85
N ILE A 31 -9.38 -1.52 -0.78
CA ILE A 31 -9.70 -1.98 0.57
C ILE A 31 -9.58 -0.81 1.55
N GLY A 32 -10.71 -0.41 2.12
CA GLY A 32 -10.77 0.50 3.25
C GLY A 32 -10.82 -0.23 4.59
N SER A 33 -10.83 0.53 5.67
CA SER A 33 -10.91 0.00 7.03
C SER A 33 -12.36 -0.24 7.48
N PRO A 34 -12.61 -1.23 8.36
CA PRO A 34 -11.82 -2.47 8.54
C PRO A 34 -11.94 -3.41 7.31
N PRO A 35 -11.02 -4.40 7.11
CA PRO A 35 -9.94 -4.86 8.01
C PRO A 35 -8.68 -3.98 8.00
N GLY A 36 -7.70 -4.32 8.83
CA GLY A 36 -6.39 -3.66 8.86
C GLY A 36 -5.51 -4.03 7.66
N LYS A 37 -4.41 -3.28 7.51
CA LYS A 37 -3.45 -3.49 6.41
C LYS A 37 -2.69 -4.81 6.51
N PRO A 38 -2.17 -5.24 7.68
CA PRO A 38 -1.50 -6.53 7.80
C PRO A 38 -2.37 -7.71 7.38
N GLU A 39 -3.63 -7.75 7.84
CA GLU A 39 -4.58 -8.81 7.53
C GLU A 39 -4.97 -8.80 6.04
N SER A 40 -5.13 -7.60 5.47
CA SER A 40 -5.39 -7.45 4.03
C SER A 40 -4.22 -7.95 3.19
N MET A 41 -2.98 -7.66 3.61
CA MET A 41 -1.78 -8.13 2.94
C MET A 41 -1.66 -9.67 2.99
N GLU A 42 -1.85 -10.29 4.15
CA GLU A 42 -1.86 -11.75 4.27
C GLU A 42 -2.89 -12.40 3.34
N ARG A 43 -4.11 -11.83 3.32
CA ARG A 43 -5.19 -12.30 2.44
C ARG A 43 -4.80 -12.19 0.97
N ILE A 44 -4.33 -11.02 0.52
CA ILE A 44 -3.96 -10.78 -0.89
C ILE A 44 -2.85 -11.74 -1.32
N LEU A 45 -1.78 -11.88 -0.54
CA LEU A 45 -0.67 -12.76 -0.89
C LEU A 45 -1.12 -14.22 -0.99
N THR A 46 -2.00 -14.67 -0.08
CA THR A 46 -2.55 -16.02 -0.08
C THR A 46 -3.47 -16.27 -1.28
N GLU A 47 -4.42 -15.37 -1.54
CA GLU A 47 -5.40 -15.50 -2.63
C GLU A 47 -4.76 -15.46 -4.02
N THR A 48 -3.62 -14.77 -4.14
CA THR A 48 -2.91 -14.60 -5.41
C THR A 48 -1.74 -15.55 -5.60
N ASP A 49 -1.40 -16.38 -4.59
CA ASP A 49 -0.18 -17.19 -4.56
C ASP A 49 1.09 -16.36 -4.85
N THR A 50 1.12 -15.10 -4.38
CA THR A 50 2.22 -14.18 -4.63
C THR A 50 3.23 -14.25 -3.48
N PRO A 51 4.51 -14.57 -3.75
CA PRO A 51 5.55 -14.48 -2.73
C PRO A 51 5.76 -13.04 -2.27
N ALA A 52 5.85 -12.80 -0.96
CA ALA A 52 5.99 -11.45 -0.41
C ALA A 52 7.20 -10.67 -0.97
N HIS A 53 8.33 -11.33 -1.20
CA HIS A 53 9.53 -10.73 -1.82
C HIS A 53 9.35 -10.32 -3.29
N ARG A 54 8.19 -10.63 -3.90
CA ARG A 54 7.80 -10.15 -5.24
C ARG A 54 6.74 -9.05 -5.18
N THR A 55 6.42 -8.56 -3.99
CA THR A 55 5.43 -7.52 -3.73
C THR A 55 6.12 -6.25 -3.29
N VAL A 56 5.69 -5.12 -3.85
CA VAL A 56 6.11 -3.78 -3.44
C VAL A 56 4.94 -3.09 -2.76
N PHE A 57 5.14 -2.66 -1.52
CA PHE A 57 4.21 -1.83 -0.77
C PHE A 57 4.73 -0.39 -0.80
N ILE A 58 3.94 0.53 -1.31
CA ILE A 58 4.27 1.96 -1.36
C ILE A 58 3.39 2.69 -0.34
N GLY A 59 4.00 3.43 0.59
CA GLY A 59 3.27 4.15 1.62
C GLY A 59 4.07 5.25 2.29
N ASP A 60 3.38 6.08 3.06
CA ASP A 60 3.88 7.33 3.64
C ASP A 60 3.90 7.32 5.18
N ALA A 61 3.25 6.33 5.80
CA ALA A 61 3.11 6.27 7.25
C ALA A 61 3.76 5.02 7.86
N ASN A 62 3.99 5.09 9.18
CA ASN A 62 4.48 3.94 9.94
C ASN A 62 3.61 2.67 9.79
N ALA A 63 2.29 2.84 9.67
CA ALA A 63 1.36 1.71 9.50
C ALA A 63 1.58 0.96 8.17
N ASP A 64 2.00 1.66 7.11
CA ASP A 64 2.34 1.03 5.82
C ASP A 64 3.62 0.22 5.92
N HIS A 65 4.63 0.79 6.58
CA HIS A 65 5.89 0.11 6.81
C HIS A 65 5.70 -1.15 7.67
N GLU A 66 4.92 -1.05 8.75
CA GLU A 66 4.59 -2.20 9.60
C GLU A 66 3.84 -3.29 8.82
N ALA A 67 2.87 -2.93 7.98
CA ALA A 67 2.15 -3.90 7.15
C ALA A 67 3.06 -4.60 6.13
N ALA A 68 3.99 -3.87 5.50
CA ALA A 68 4.96 -4.44 4.58
C ALA A 68 5.92 -5.40 5.29
N LEU A 69 6.47 -4.99 6.45
CA LEU A 69 7.36 -5.82 7.26
C LEU A 69 6.68 -7.07 7.80
N HIS A 70 5.40 -6.96 8.18
CA HIS A 70 4.61 -8.06 8.72
C HIS A 70 4.58 -9.28 7.78
N VAL A 71 4.45 -9.04 6.48
CA VAL A 71 4.43 -10.10 5.47
C VAL A 71 5.78 -10.33 4.78
N GLY A 72 6.78 -9.46 5.02
CA GLY A 72 8.07 -9.51 4.35
C GLY A 72 8.07 -8.96 2.91
N ALA A 73 7.19 -8.01 2.61
CA ALA A 73 7.16 -7.31 1.33
C ALA A 73 8.21 -6.20 1.25
N HIS A 74 8.58 -5.79 0.03
CA HIS A 74 9.46 -4.65 -0.18
C HIS A 74 8.71 -3.35 0.11
N PHE A 75 9.17 -2.58 1.11
CA PHE A 75 8.60 -1.28 1.40
C PHE A 75 9.33 -0.17 0.64
N VAL A 76 8.56 0.70 -0.02
CA VAL A 76 9.02 1.95 -0.62
C VAL A 76 8.34 3.10 0.10
N TYR A 77 9.14 3.94 0.74
CA TYR A 77 8.65 5.14 1.40
C TYR A 77 8.38 6.25 0.38
N PHE A 78 7.17 6.78 0.40
CA PHE A 78 6.78 7.96 -0.36
C PHE A 78 6.47 9.10 0.63
N PRO A 79 7.33 10.11 0.76
CA PRO A 79 7.16 11.16 1.78
C PRO A 79 5.84 11.93 1.63
N SER A 80 5.23 12.25 2.78
CA SER A 80 4.04 13.12 2.90
C SER A 80 4.11 13.92 4.21
N GLU A 81 3.01 14.57 4.59
CA GLU A 81 2.85 15.24 5.90
C GLU A 81 2.65 14.23 7.06
N ALA A 82 2.49 12.93 6.78
CA ALA A 82 2.33 11.89 7.78
C ALA A 82 3.62 11.65 8.58
N ALA A 83 3.47 11.08 9.79
CA ALA A 83 4.61 10.69 10.60
C ALA A 83 5.40 9.58 9.88
N ARG A 84 6.68 9.87 9.60
CA ARG A 84 7.62 8.94 8.98
C ARG A 84 7.69 7.62 9.76
N PRO A 85 7.93 6.48 9.07
CA PRO A 85 8.16 5.21 9.74
C PRO A 85 9.28 5.27 10.79
N LYS A 86 9.07 4.55 11.91
CA LYS A 86 10.00 4.52 13.03
C LYS A 86 11.23 3.65 12.75
N ALA A 87 11.05 2.56 12.02
CA ALA A 87 12.13 1.67 11.60
C ALA A 87 12.85 2.22 10.35
N PRO A 88 14.12 1.81 10.10
CA PRO A 88 14.88 2.27 8.95
C PRO A 88 14.18 2.02 7.62
N VAL A 89 14.19 3.02 6.75
CA VAL A 89 13.67 2.95 5.38
C VAL A 89 14.83 2.68 4.42
N VAL A 90 14.74 1.61 3.63
CA VAL A 90 15.77 1.24 2.66
C VAL A 90 15.62 1.99 1.34
N THR A 91 14.37 2.12 0.87
CA THR A 91 14.05 2.77 -0.41
C THR A 91 13.08 3.91 -0.17
N GLU A 92 13.46 5.10 -0.63
CA GLU A 92 12.64 6.31 -0.59
C GLU A 92 12.60 6.93 -1.98
N VAL A 93 11.40 7.33 -2.42
CA VAL A 93 11.20 8.01 -3.69
C VAL A 93 10.24 9.18 -3.50
N SER A 94 10.49 10.28 -4.21
CA SER A 94 9.55 11.42 -4.30
C SER A 94 8.68 11.36 -5.56
N ASP A 95 8.93 10.37 -6.42
CA ASP A 95 8.23 10.17 -7.69
C ASP A 95 8.26 8.69 -8.05
N LEU A 96 7.10 8.09 -8.30
CA LEU A 96 6.98 6.67 -8.62
C LEU A 96 7.70 6.28 -9.92
N ARG A 97 7.96 7.24 -10.81
CA ARG A 97 8.76 7.01 -12.04
C ARG A 97 10.20 6.60 -11.72
N GLN A 98 10.71 6.90 -10.53
CA GLN A 98 12.03 6.48 -10.07
C GLN A 98 12.13 4.95 -9.87
N LEU A 99 11.00 4.24 -9.84
CA LEU A 99 10.95 2.77 -9.77
C LEU A 99 11.01 2.10 -11.17
N LEU A 100 10.95 2.88 -12.25
CA LEU A 100 11.08 2.41 -13.62
C LEU A 100 12.56 2.36 -13.98
N VAL A 101 13.25 1.32 -13.53
CA VAL A 101 14.60 0.97 -13.98
C VAL A 101 14.59 0.04 -15.18
#